data_AF-A0A6A4TXZ4-F1
#
_entry.id   AF-A0A6A4TXZ4-F1
#
_cell.length_a   1.000
_cell.length_b   1.000
_cell.length_c   1.000
_cell.angle_alpha   90.00
_cell.angle_beta   90.00
_cell.angle_gamma   90.00
#
_symmetry.space_group_name_H-M   'P 1'
#
loop_
_entity.id
_entity.type
_entity.pdbx_description
1 polymer ?
#
loop_
_entity_poly.entity_id
_entity_poly.type
_entity_poly.pdbx_seq_one_letter_code
_entity_poly.pdbx_strand_id
1 'polypeptide(L)' 'MAHPYHHALSSVKKWGGTVDDYQPIHAWYDSSKAHSADFRHRAMFHHSLS' A
#
# COMPACT_ATOMS: atom_id res chain seq x y z
N MET A 1 -3.02 -9.79 -6.07
CA MET A 1 -2.35 -8.48 -5.96
C MET A 1 -3.18 -7.47 -6.70
N ALA A 2 -3.84 -6.55 -5.99
CA ALA A 2 -4.54 -5.46 -6.65
C ALA A 2 -3.49 -4.56 -7.31
N HIS A 3 -3.70 -4.25 -8.59
CA HIS A 3 -2.77 -3.43 -9.38
C HIS A 3 -2.58 -2.05 -8.70
N PRO A 4 -1.36 -1.47 -8.69
CA PRO A 4 -1.09 -0.15 -8.10
C PRO A 4 -2.08 0.94 -8.52
N TYR A 5 -2.61 0.84 -9.73
CA TYR A 5 -3.66 1.71 -10.27
C TYR A 5 -4.96 1.72 -9.43
N HIS A 6 -5.43 0.57 -8.96
CA HIS A 6 -6.64 0.52 -8.11
C HIS A 6 -6.42 1.17 -6.75
N HIS A 7 -5.19 1.11 -6.24
CA HIS A 7 -4.79 1.81 -5.02
C HIS A 7 -4.69 3.32 -5.25
N ALA A 8 -4.15 3.74 -6.40
CA ALA A 8 -4.09 5.13 -6.80
C ALA A 8 -5.50 5.75 -6.95
N LEU A 9 -6.45 5.05 -7.59
CA LEU A 9 -7.85 5.48 -7.68
C LEU A 9 -8.51 5.67 -6.31
N SER A 10 -8.22 4.77 -5.36
CA SER A 10 -8.74 4.89 -3.99
C SER A 10 -8.15 6.09 -3.25
N SER A 11 -6.87 6.41 -3.46
CA SER A 11 -6.23 7.61 -2.93
C SER A 11 -6.84 8.88 -3.51
N VAL A 12 -7.04 8.95 -4.82
CA VAL A 12 -7.70 10.09 -5.49
C VAL A 12 -9.11 10.31 -4.94
N LYS A 13 -9.89 9.23 -4.75
CA LYS A 13 -11.24 9.34 -4.18
C LYS A 13 -11.24 9.90 -2.75
N LYS A 14 -10.22 9.58 -1.96
CA LYS A 14 -10.15 9.96 -0.54
C LYS A 14 -9.53 11.34 -0.31
N TRP A 15 -8.56 11.72 -1.13
CA TRP A 15 -7.70 12.88 -0.88
C TRP A 15 -7.70 13.91 -2.02
N GLY A 16 -8.38 13.63 -3.15
CA GLY A 16 -8.31 14.44 -4.36
C GLY A 16 -7.01 14.21 -5.15
N GLY A 17 -6.76 15.04 -6.17
CA GLY A 17 -5.56 14.94 -7.03
C GLY A 17 -5.74 14.03 -8.25
N THR A 18 -4.64 13.61 -8.86
CA THR A 18 -4.66 12.75 -10.06
C THR A 18 -4.03 11.38 -9.78
N VAL A 19 -4.40 10.38 -10.58
CA VAL A 19 -3.86 9.03 -10.44
C VAL A 19 -2.33 9.01 -10.62
N ASP A 20 -1.80 9.87 -11.49
CA ASP A 20 -0.37 9.95 -11.81
C ASP A 20 0.47 10.33 -10.59
N ASP A 21 -0.08 11.13 -9.67
CA ASP A 21 0.57 11.51 -8.42
C ASP A 21 0.73 10.31 -7.45
N TYR A 22 -0.19 9.34 -7.52
CA TYR A 22 -0.26 8.21 -6.59
C TYR A 22 0.30 6.91 -7.17
N GLN A 23 0.30 6.76 -8.50
CA GLN A 23 0.82 5.59 -9.20
C GLN A 23 2.27 5.24 -8.81
N PRO A 24 3.25 6.18 -8.81
CA PRO A 24 4.63 5.86 -8.44
C PRO A 24 4.77 5.52 -6.94
N ILE A 25 3.96 6.12 -6.08
CA ILE A 25 3.95 5.86 -4.63
C ILE A 25 3.49 4.42 -4.36
N HIS A 26 2.38 4.01 -4.98
CA HIS A 26 1.84 2.66 -4.83
C HIS A 26 2.72 1.61 -5.52
N ALA A 27 3.36 1.93 -6.64
CA ALA A 27 4.33 1.05 -7.29
C ALA A 27 5.58 0.83 -6.42
N TRP A 28 6.12 1.89 -5.82
CA TRP A 28 7.22 1.78 -4.86
C TRP A 28 6.81 0.94 -3.64
N TYR A 29 5.64 1.20 -3.07
CA TYR A 29 5.14 0.44 -1.92
C TYR A 29 4.93 -1.04 -2.26
N ASP A 30 4.38 -1.37 -3.43
CA ASP A 30 4.20 -2.76 -3.84
C ASP A 30 5.55 -3.46 -4.11
N SER A 31 6.55 -2.73 -4.64
CA SER A 31 7.91 -3.26 -4.84
C SER A 31 8.60 -3.64 -3.51
N SER A 32 8.26 -2.98 -2.41
CA SER A 32 8.78 -3.33 -1.07
C SER A 32 8.31 -4.72 -0.59
N LYS A 33 7.18 -5.23 -1.10
CA LYS A 33 6.71 -6.59 -0.80
C LYS A 33 7.56 -7.68 -1.43
N ALA A 34 8.35 -7.34 -2.46
CA ALA A 34 9.29 -8.27 -3.08
C ALA A 34 10.60 -8.39 -2.28
N HIS A 35 11.02 -7.33 -1.58
CA HIS A 35 12.22 -7.34 -0.74
C HIS A 35 11.95 -7.77 0.71
N SER A 36 10.74 -7.54 1.22
CA SER A 36 10.31 -7.95 2.55
C SER A 36 9.29 -9.07 2.47
N ALA A 37 9.69 -10.22 1.90
CA ALA A 37 8.96 -11.48 1.98
C ALA A 37 9.11 -12.15 3.36
N ASP A 38 9.21 -11.34 4.42
CA ASP A 38 9.37 -11.81 5.79
C ASP A 38 8.06 -11.60 6.55
N PHE A 39 7.44 -12.73 6.94
CA PHE A 39 6.18 -12.78 7.66
C PHE A 39 6.21 -12.05 9.03
N ARG A 40 7.38 -11.69 9.56
CA ARG A 40 7.53 -11.04 10.88
C ARG A 40 6.89 -9.66 10.97
N HIS A 41 6.60 -8.99 9.84
CA HIS A 41 5.94 -7.68 9.87
C HIS A 41 4.42 -7.76 10.12
N ARG A 42 3.77 -8.90 9.86
CA ARG A 42 2.32 -9.06 10.11
C ARG A 42 1.95 -9.27 11.59
N ALA A 43 2.91 -9.62 12.45
CA ALA A 43 2.66 -9.88 13.86
C ALA A 43 2.69 -8.64 14.75
N MET A 44 3.27 -7.51 14.31
CA MET A 44 3.48 -6.36 15.20
C MET A 44 2.22 -5.53 15.52
N PHE A 45 1.16 -5.59 14.70
CA PHE A 45 -0.08 -4.84 14.95
C PHE A 45 -1.22 -5.67 15.56
N HIS A 46 -1.01 -6.97 15.82
CA HIS A 46 -1.97 -7.83 16.51
C HIS A 46 -1.80 -7.83 18.04
N HIS A 47 -1.45 -6.68 18.63
CA HIS A 47 -1.71 -6.42 20.05
C HIS A 47 -2.92 -5.49 20.17
N SER A 48 -4.11 -6.05 19.90
CA SER A 48 -5.35 -5.57 20.52
C SER A 48 -5.23 -5.89 22.00
N LEU A 49 -4.81 -4.91 22.81
CA LEU A 49 -4.95 -4.98 24.25
C LEU A 49 -6.41 -5.27 24.58
N SER A 50 -6.61 -6.43 25.20
CA SER A 50 -7.75 -6.74 26.06
C SER A 50 -7.87 -5.72 27.19
#